data_AF-A0A924PVJ1-F1
#
_entry.id   AF-A0A924PVJ1-F1
#
_cell.length_a   1.000
_cell.length_b   1.000
_cell.length_c   1.000
_cell.angle_alpha   90.00
_cell.angle_beta   90.00
_cell.angle_gamma   90.00
#
_symmetry.space_group_name_H-M   'P 1'
#
loop_
_entity.id
_entity.type
_entity.pdbx_description
1 polymer ?
#
loop_
_entity_poly.entity_id
_entity_poly.type
_entity_poly.pdbx_seq_one_letter_code
_entity_poly.pdbx_strand_id
1 'polypeptide(L)'
;LIGGTTHARSYAVLRKGGHLVYLTAAPIVDTGSAFGVQVSRAIIADQSHVLVAVAQLAVEGVLGPRVAGVFALADAARAHTTLEAGQVTRGRLVLDIDPEHNGPV
;
A
#
# COMPACT_ATOMS: atom_id res chain seq x y z
N LEU A 1 -11.80 -3.06 0.57
CA LEU A 1 -11.21 -2.03 -0.32
C LEU A 1 -11.66 -0.65 0.17
N ILE A 2 -10.78 0.35 0.13
CA ILE A 2 -11.14 1.74 0.38
C ILE A 2 -11.55 2.39 -0.95
N GLY A 3 -12.65 3.15 -0.98
CA GLY A 3 -13.22 3.73 -2.21
C GLY A 3 -14.67 4.16 -2.00
N GLY A 4 -15.42 4.35 -3.09
CA GLY A 4 -16.85 4.69 -3.03
C GLY A 4 -17.11 5.99 -2.26
N THR A 5 -17.72 5.92 -1.08
CA THR A 5 -18.03 7.08 -0.24
C THR A 5 -16.77 7.84 0.21
N THR A 6 -15.67 7.14 0.49
CA THR A 6 -14.40 7.79 0.85
C THR A 6 -13.87 8.62 -0.32
N HIS A 7 -13.98 8.07 -1.54
CA HIS A 7 -13.56 8.75 -2.75
C HIS A 7 -14.43 9.98 -3.02
N ALA A 8 -15.76 9.83 -2.95
CA ALA A 8 -16.70 10.94 -3.12
C ALA A 8 -16.45 12.10 -2.12
N ARG A 9 -16.15 11.77 -0.86
CA ARG A 9 -15.82 12.76 0.18
C ARG A 9 -14.45 13.42 -0.01
N SER A 10 -13.55 12.79 -0.75
CA SER A 10 -12.18 13.30 -0.94
C SER A 10 -12.16 14.54 -1.85
N TYR A 11 -13.10 14.66 -2.79
CA TYR A 11 -13.14 15.80 -3.72
C TYR A 11 -13.30 17.15 -3.01
N ALA A 12 -14.16 17.21 -1.99
CA ALA A 12 -14.47 18.46 -1.29
C ALA A 12 -13.31 19.00 -0.44
N VAL A 13 -12.31 18.17 -0.12
CA VAL A 13 -11.14 18.56 0.69
C VAL A 13 -9.89 18.82 -0.15
N LEU A 14 -9.95 18.59 -1.46
CA LEU A 14 -8.86 18.91 -2.38
C LEU A 14 -8.97 20.36 -2.85
N ARG A 15 -7.82 21.04 -2.95
CA ARG A 15 -7.75 22.36 -3.58
C ARG A 15 -8.10 22.27 -5.07
N LYS A 16 -8.63 23.36 -5.65
CA LYS A 16 -8.74 23.51 -7.11
C LYS A 16 -7.35 23.36 -7.75
N GLY A 17 -7.29 22.64 -8.87
CA GLY A 17 -6.04 22.21 -9.51
C GLY A 17 -5.33 21.06 -8.77
N GLY A 18 -5.93 20.49 -7.73
CA GLY A 18 -5.41 19.32 -7.03
C GLY A 18 -5.57 18.02 -7.83
N HIS A 19 -4.99 16.93 -7.32
CA HIS A 19 -4.98 15.64 -7.99
C HIS A 19 -5.41 14.53 -7.04
N LEU A 20 -6.47 13.82 -7.40
CA LEU A 20 -6.86 12.56 -6.76
C LEU A 20 -6.27 11.39 -7.57
N VAL A 21 -5.31 10.69 -6.96
CA VAL A 21 -4.70 9.48 -7.54
C VAL A 21 -5.20 8.25 -6.78
N TYR A 22 -5.60 7.18 -7.48
CA TYR A 22 -6.05 5.93 -6.87
C TYR A 22 -5.39 4.69 -7.50
N LEU A 23 -5.26 3.60 -6.73
CA LEU A 23 -4.63 2.34 -7.15
C LEU A 23 -5.69 1.24 -7.35
N THR A 24 -6.12 0.65 -6.23
CA THR A 24 -7.24 -0.30 -6.13
C THR A 24 -8.31 0.34 -5.27
N ALA A 25 -9.51 0.49 -5.82
CA ALA A 25 -10.63 1.11 -5.14
C ALA A 25 -11.92 0.36 -5.45
N ALA A 26 -12.94 0.56 -4.60
CA ALA A 26 -14.33 0.31 -5.01
C ALA A 26 -14.65 1.17 -6.26
N PRO A 27 -15.71 0.85 -7.03
CA PRO A 27 -16.06 1.58 -8.25
C PRO A 27 -16.00 3.09 -8.07
N ILE A 28 -15.37 3.75 -9.03
CA ILE A 28 -15.14 5.18 -9.04
C ILE A 28 -16.10 5.84 -10.03
N VAL A 29 -16.75 6.90 -9.59
CA VAL A 29 -17.46 7.84 -10.47
C VAL A 29 -16.64 9.11 -10.46
N ASP A 30 -16.03 9.45 -11.59
CA ASP A 30 -15.19 10.63 -11.69
C ASP A 30 -16.05 11.90 -11.71
N THR A 31 -15.97 12.69 -10.64
CA THR A 31 -16.61 14.01 -10.52
C THR A 31 -15.58 15.14 -10.41
N GLY A 32 -14.31 14.87 -10.75
CA GLY A 32 -13.20 15.80 -10.57
C GLY A 32 -13.41 17.15 -11.24
N SER A 33 -14.00 17.18 -12.44
CA SER A 33 -14.31 18.41 -13.17
C SER A 33 -15.19 19.38 -12.36
N ALA A 34 -16.19 18.87 -11.64
CA ALA A 34 -17.08 19.67 -10.80
C ALA A 34 -16.36 20.35 -9.62
N PHE A 35 -15.26 19.76 -9.16
CA PHE A 35 -14.43 20.26 -8.07
C PHE A 35 -13.14 20.95 -8.56
N GLY A 36 -12.90 21.00 -9.87
CA GLY A 36 -11.65 21.47 -10.44
C GLY A 36 -10.45 20.61 -10.06
N VAL A 37 -10.64 19.29 -9.93
CA VAL A 37 -9.64 18.30 -9.51
C VAL A 37 -9.34 17.36 -10.67
N GLN A 38 -8.06 17.04 -10.85
CA GLN A 38 -7.62 15.98 -11.77
C GLN A 38 -7.78 14.61 -11.12
N VAL A 39 -8.16 13.61 -11.91
CA VAL A 39 -8.32 12.24 -11.42
C VAL A 39 -7.52 11.29 -12.31
N SER A 40 -6.69 10.45 -11.69
CA SER A 40 -5.97 9.41 -12.41
C SER A 40 -5.87 8.11 -11.63
N ARG A 41 -5.84 7.01 -12.38
CA ARG A 41 -5.47 5.70 -11.83
C ARG A 41 -3.96 5.55 -11.93
N ALA A 42 -3.30 5.30 -10.80
CA ALA A 42 -1.93 4.84 -10.78
C ALA A 42 -1.88 3.39 -11.30
N ILE A 43 -1.33 3.20 -12.48
CA ILE A 43 -1.00 1.88 -13.02
C ILE A 43 0.34 1.45 -12.42
N ILE A 44 0.36 0.27 -11.81
CA ILE A 44 1.59 -0.30 -11.28
C ILE A 44 2.40 -0.85 -12.46
N ALA A 45 3.61 -0.35 -12.62
CA ALA A 45 4.57 -0.81 -13.62
C ALA A 45 5.88 -1.20 -12.93
N ASP A 46 6.48 -2.31 -13.35
CA ASP A 46 7.71 -2.84 -12.77
C ASP A 46 8.95 -2.16 -13.37
N GLN A 47 9.08 -0.86 -13.09
CA GLN A 47 10.16 -0.03 -13.61
C GLN A 47 11.39 -0.09 -12.69
N SER A 48 12.46 -0.72 -13.15
CA SER A 48 13.70 -0.92 -12.37
C SER A 48 14.28 0.37 -11.81
N HIS A 49 14.32 1.45 -12.59
CA HIS A 49 14.86 2.74 -12.14
C HIS A 49 14.06 3.35 -10.98
N VAL A 50 12.74 3.11 -10.91
CA VAL A 50 11.89 3.54 -9.79
C VAL A 50 12.24 2.73 -8.54
N LEU A 51 12.40 1.41 -8.68
CA LEU A 51 12.77 0.55 -7.56
C LEU A 51 14.15 0.90 -6.99
N VAL A 52 15.12 1.22 -7.85
CA VAL A 52 16.45 1.69 -7.43
C VAL A 52 16.35 2.99 -6.63
N ALA A 53 15.56 3.96 -7.10
CA ALA A 53 15.36 5.22 -6.38
C ALA A 53 14.70 5.00 -5.00
N VAL A 54 13.69 4.13 -4.92
CA VAL A 54 13.04 3.79 -3.64
C VAL A 54 14.01 3.07 -2.69
N ALA A 55 14.82 2.15 -3.20
CA ALA A 55 15.85 1.48 -2.40
C ALA A 55 16.89 2.47 -1.85
N GLN A 56 17.31 3.43 -2.68
CA GLN A 56 18.24 4.48 -2.26
C GLN A 56 17.67 5.33 -1.11
N LEU A 57 16.39 5.73 -1.19
CA LEU A 57 15.72 6.43 -0.09
C LEU A 57 15.66 5.61 1.20
N ALA A 58 15.61 4.28 1.10
CA ALA A 58 15.67 3.40 2.27
C ALA A 58 17.08 3.34 2.86
N VAL A 59 18.12 3.24 2.02
CA VAL A 59 19.53 3.29 2.45
C VAL A 59 19.85 4.61 3.14
N GLU A 60 19.31 5.72 2.64
CA GLU A 60 19.48 7.06 3.22
C GLU A 60 18.65 7.30 4.49
N GLY A 61 17.81 6.34 4.89
CA GLY A 61 16.94 6.46 6.06
C GLY A 61 15.75 7.41 5.89
N VAL A 62 15.51 7.92 4.68
CA VAL A 62 14.34 8.74 4.34
C VAL A 62 13.06 7.91 4.34
N LEU A 63 13.16 6.64 3.93
CA LEU A 63 12.05 5.69 3.88
C LEU A 63 12.34 4.46 4.74
N GLY A 64 11.56 4.26 5.80
CA GLY A 64 11.60 3.04 6.62
C GLY A 64 10.38 2.14 6.38
N PRO A 65 10.54 0.84 6.09
CA PRO A 65 9.41 -0.07 6.02
C PRO A 65 8.80 -0.25 7.41
N ARG A 66 7.47 -0.16 7.51
CA ARG A 66 6.77 -0.54 8.74
C ARG A 66 6.45 -2.03 8.68
N VAL A 67 7.19 -2.83 9.43
CA VAL A 67 6.94 -4.26 9.60
C VAL A 67 5.95 -4.45 10.75
N ALA A 68 4.84 -5.15 10.46
CA ALA A 68 3.81 -5.48 11.43
C ALA A 68 4.06 -6.85 12.11
N GLY A 69 4.79 -7.73 11.43
CA GLY A 69 5.17 -9.04 11.93
C GLY A 69 6.05 -9.75 10.90
N VAL A 70 6.89 -10.65 11.40
CA VAL A 70 7.72 -11.54 10.59
C VAL A 70 7.29 -12.98 10.91
N PHE A 71 7.08 -13.79 9.88
CA PHE A 71 6.69 -15.19 9.99
C PHE A 71 7.69 -16.04 9.22
N ALA A 72 7.96 -17.25 9.70
CA ALA A 72 8.66 -18.23 8.87
C ALA A 72 7.89 -18.49 7.59
N LEU A 73 8.59 -18.83 6.50
CA LEU A 73 7.93 -19.23 5.25
C LEU A 73 6.94 -20.40 5.45
N ALA A 74 7.26 -21.33 6.36
CA ALA A 74 6.38 -22.44 6.72
C ALA A 74 5.04 -21.99 7.34
N ASP A 75 5.00 -20.79 7.91
CA ASP A 75 3.81 -20.19 8.54
C ASP A 75 3.05 -19.24 7.63
N ALA A 76 3.33 -19.22 6.33
CA ALA A 76 2.69 -18.29 5.38
C ALA A 76 1.14 -18.33 5.44
N ALA A 77 0.55 -19.52 5.64
CA ALA A 77 -0.89 -19.66 5.81
C ALA A 77 -1.41 -18.92 7.05
N ARG A 78 -0.72 -19.06 8.19
CA ARG A 78 -1.05 -18.36 9.44
C ARG A 78 -0.89 -16.85 9.32
N ALA A 79 0.16 -16.39 8.65
CA ALA A 79 0.35 -14.98 8.33
C ALA A 79 -0.84 -14.42 7.52
N HIS A 80 -1.31 -15.18 6.52
CA HIS A 80 -2.45 -14.79 5.70
C HIS A 80 -3.75 -14.72 6.50
N THR A 81 -4.06 -15.75 7.31
CA THR A 81 -5.24 -15.75 8.17
C THR A 81 -5.24 -14.57 9.15
N THR A 82 -4.08 -14.22 9.70
CA THR A 82 -3.93 -13.06 10.61
C THR A 82 -4.26 -11.74 9.90
N LEU A 83 -3.84 -11.60 8.63
CA LEU A 83 -4.16 -10.44 7.81
C LEU A 83 -5.66 -10.37 7.47
N GLU A 84 -6.26 -11.49 7.05
CA GLU A 84 -7.69 -11.57 6.71
C GLU A 84 -8.60 -11.32 7.91
N ALA A 85 -8.20 -11.77 9.10
CA ALA A 85 -8.89 -11.51 10.36
C ALA A 85 -8.85 -10.03 10.79
N GLY A 86 -8.14 -9.16 10.06
CA GLY A 86 -8.04 -7.73 10.35
C GLY A 86 -7.14 -7.41 11.56
N GLN A 87 -6.35 -8.36 12.03
CA GLN A 87 -5.44 -8.19 13.18
C GLN A 87 -4.23 -7.31 12.82
N VAL A 88 -3.92 -7.19 11.52
CA VAL A 88 -2.88 -6.31 10.99
C VAL A 88 -3.50 -5.03 10.44
N THR A 89 -3.44 -3.94 11.21
CA THR A 89 -4.04 -2.65 10.83
C THR A 89 -3.04 -1.65 10.24
N ARG A 90 -1.74 -1.82 10.52
CA ARG A 90 -0.65 -0.94 10.02
C ARG A 90 0.62 -1.76 9.77
N GLY A 91 1.25 -1.53 8.62
CA GLY A 91 2.50 -2.19 8.24
C GLY A 91 2.32 -3.42 7.37
N ARG A 92 3.42 -4.10 7.06
CA ARG A 92 3.48 -5.32 6.24
C ARG A 92 3.81 -6.53 7.08
N LEU A 93 3.19 -7.67 6.77
CA LEU A 93 3.72 -8.96 7.19
C LEU A 93 4.85 -9.36 6.25
N VAL A 94 5.96 -9.82 6.81
CA VAL A 94 7.14 -10.29 6.08
C VAL A 94 7.27 -11.79 6.30
N LEU A 95 7.60 -12.51 5.25
CA LEU A 95 7.98 -13.92 5.35
C LEU A 95 9.50 -14.01 5.33
N ASP A 96 10.05 -14.60 6.39
CA ASP A 96 11.47 -14.94 6.44
C ASP A 96 11.70 -16.27 5.72
N ILE A 97 12.60 -16.22 4.74
CA ILE A 97 12.96 -17.35 3.89
C ILE A 97 14.30 -17.95 4.28
N ASP A 98 15.01 -17.35 5.25
CA ASP A 98 16.27 -17.88 5.72
C ASP A 98 16.02 -19.06 6.67
N PRO A 99 16.47 -20.29 6.33
CA PRO A 99 16.29 -21.45 7.17
C PRO A 99 17.02 -21.34 8.52
N GLU A 100 18.11 -20.57 8.62
CA GLU A 100 18.87 -20.43 9.88
C GLU A 100 18.13 -19.57 10.92
N HIS A 101 17.29 -18.65 10.47
CA HIS A 101 16.41 -17.83 11.29
C HIS A 101 15.03 -18.48 11.55
N ASN A 102 14.76 -19.64 10.93
CA ASN A 102 13.47 -20.36 10.94
C ASN A 102 13.45 -21.65 11.80
N GLY A 103 14.39 -21.81 12.74
CA GLY A 103 14.39 -22.94 13.69
C GLY A 103 13.12 -22.97 14.56
N PRO A 104 12.65 -24.16 14.99
CA PRO A 104 11.39 -24.28 15.72
C PRO A 104 11.51 -23.61 17.09
N VAL A 105 10.53 -22.78 17.42
CA VAL A 105 10.30 -22.29 18.80
C VAL A 105 9.73 -23.41 19.66
#